data_AF-A0A7X6U460-F1
#
_entry.id   AF-A0A7X6U460-F1
#
_cell.length_a   1.000
_cell.length_b   1.000
_cell.length_c   1.000
_cell.angle_alpha   90.00
_cell.angle_beta   90.00
_cell.angle_gamma   90.00
#
_symmetry.space_group_name_H-M   'P 1'
#
loop_
_entity.id
_entity.type
_entity.pdbx_description
1 polymer ?
#
loop_
_entity_poly.entity_id
_entity_poly.type
_entity_poly.pdbx_seq_one_letter_code
_entity_poly.pdbx_strand_id
1 'polypeptide(L)' 'MSQTYQSEVQKAQEEIKQAGTSWHAIGAEAVARMRMMNRFQNGLEIAQYTADIMRKDMEEYDADPS' A
#
# COMPACT_ATOMS: atom_id res chain seq x y z
N MET A 1 5.39 6.63 5.03
CA MET A 1 4.01 6.85 5.53
C MET A 1 3.19 5.63 5.15
N SER A 2 2.62 4.91 6.13
CA SER A 2 1.71 3.80 5.83
C SER A 2 0.42 4.39 5.23
N GLN A 3 0.00 3.94 4.04
CA GLN A 3 -1.28 4.34 3.45
C GLN A 3 -2.41 3.79 4.31
N THR A 4 -3.20 4.69 4.89
CA THR A 4 -4.40 4.30 5.64
C THR A 4 -5.57 4.09 4.69
N TYR A 5 -6.49 3.19 5.05
CA TYR A 5 -7.69 2.94 4.26
C TYR A 5 -8.46 4.23 3.94
N GLN A 6 -8.62 5.11 4.93
CA GLN A 6 -9.33 6.38 4.76
C GLN A 6 -8.63 7.31 3.75
N SER A 7 -7.29 7.32 3.73
CA SER A 7 -6.52 8.10 2.75
C SER A 7 -6.73 7.59 1.32
N GLU A 8 -6.77 6.26 1.13
CA GLU A 8 -7.00 5.67 -0.20
C GLU A 8 -8.44 5.89 -0.69
N VAL A 9 -9.42 5.89 0.22
CA VAL A 9 -10.82 6.23 -0.11
C VAL A 9 -10.92 7.68 -0.58
N GLN A 10 -10.31 8.62 0.15
CA GLN A 10 -10.34 10.05 -0.24
C GLN A 10 -9.67 10.28 -1.60
N LYS A 11 -8.51 9.67 -1.82
CA LYS A 11 -7.79 9.75 -3.10
C LYS A 11 -8.62 9.18 -4.26
N ALA A 12 -9.24 8.02 -4.06
CA ALA A 12 -10.12 7.43 -5.08
C ALA A 12 -11.35 8.30 -5.36
N GLN A 13 -11.94 8.94 -4.34
CA GLN A 13 -13.04 9.89 -4.51
C GLN A 13 -12.64 11.10 -5.36
N GLU A 14 -11.44 11.65 -5.13
CA GLU A 14 -10.92 12.77 -5.92
C GLU A 14 -10.68 12.39 -7.38
N GLU A 15 -10.05 11.24 -7.63
CA GLU A 15 -9.81 10.72 -8.99
C GLU A 15 -11.14 10.51 -9.75
N ILE A 16 -12.16 9.92 -9.10
CA ILE A 16 -13.48 9.71 -9.70
C ILE A 16 -14.17 11.05 -10.00
N LYS A 17 -14.09 12.03 -9.08
CA LYS A 17 -14.64 13.37 -9.32
C LYS A 17 -13.97 14.06 -10.51
N GLN A 18 -12.64 13.92 -10.64
CA GLN A 18 -11.88 14.50 -11.75
C GLN A 18 -12.24 13.86 -13.10
N ALA A 19 -12.51 12.55 -13.13
CA ALA A 19 -12.96 11.84 -14.33
C ALA A 19 -14.42 12.15 -14.73
N GLY A 20 -15.19 12.76 -13.83
CA GLY A 20 -16.55 13.25 -14.10
C GLY A 20 -17.58 12.15 -14.26
N THR A 21 -18.66 12.45 -15.00
CA THR A 21 -19.84 11.57 -15.14
C THR A 21 -19.53 10.21 -15.76
N SER A 22 -18.46 10.11 -16.54
CA SER A 22 -18.02 8.85 -17.14
C SER A 22 -17.70 7.77 -16.09
N TRP A 23 -17.30 8.16 -14.87
CA TRP A 23 -16.88 7.25 -13.79
C TRP A 23 -17.89 7.14 -12.64
N HIS A 24 -19.12 7.63 -12.82
CA HIS A 24 -20.17 7.65 -11.77
C HIS A 24 -20.50 6.28 -11.14
N ALA A 25 -20.27 5.18 -11.86
CA ALA A 25 -20.52 3.81 -11.39
C ALA A 25 -19.38 3.23 -10.53
N ILE A 26 -18.23 3.91 -10.44
CA ILE A 26 -17.06 3.42 -9.69
C ILE A 26 -17.23 3.77 -8.21
N GLY A 27 -17.18 2.74 -7.35
CA GLY A 27 -17.19 2.93 -5.90
C GLY A 27 -15.79 3.16 -5.33
N ALA A 28 -15.54 4.35 -4.76
CA ALA A 28 -14.23 4.71 -4.21
C ALA A 28 -13.71 3.74 -3.12
N GLU A 29 -14.61 3.22 -2.28
CA GLU A 29 -14.24 2.22 -1.26
C GLU A 29 -13.79 0.89 -1.88
N ALA A 30 -14.41 0.46 -2.97
CA ALA A 30 -14.01 -0.76 -3.66
C ALA A 30 -12.61 -0.59 -4.26
N VAL A 31 -12.34 0.55 -4.89
CA VAL A 31 -11.01 0.91 -5.40
C VAL A 31 -9.97 0.89 -4.26
N ALA A 32 -10.27 1.55 -3.13
CA ALA A 32 -9.37 1.58 -1.98
C ALA A 32 -9.05 0.18 -1.45
N ARG A 33 -10.07 -0.69 -1.30
CA ARG A 33 -9.86 -2.08 -0.87
C ARG A 33 -8.98 -2.85 -1.86
N MET A 34 -9.24 -2.71 -3.16
CA MET A 34 -8.43 -3.38 -4.20
C MET A 34 -6.97 -2.96 -4.14
N ARG A 35 -6.69 -1.65 -3.97
CA ARG A 35 -5.32 -1.12 -3.83
C ARG A 35 -4.62 -1.65 -2.58
N MET A 36 -5.30 -1.65 -1.43
CA MET A 36 -4.72 -2.14 -0.18
C MET A 36 -4.47 -3.64 -0.18
N MET A 37 -5.37 -4.44 -0.78
CA MET A 37 -5.16 -5.87 -0.95
C MET A 37 -3.96 -6.15 -1.86
N ASN A 38 -3.66 -5.26 -2.81
CA ASN A 38 -2.47 -5.31 -3.65
C ASN A 38 -1.34 -4.41 -3.10
N ARG A 39 -0.94 -4.59 -1.84
CA ARG A 39 0.03 -3.70 -1.18
C ARG A 39 1.37 -3.56 -1.92
N PHE A 40 1.87 -4.64 -2.52
CA PHE A 40 3.11 -4.63 -3.30
C PHE A 40 2.77 -4.67 -4.79
N GLN A 41 3.10 -3.60 -5.52
CA GLN A 41 2.72 -3.44 -6.93
C GLN A 41 3.61 -4.26 -7.88
N ASN A 42 4.78 -4.68 -7.41
CA ASN A 42 5.72 -5.47 -8.19
C ASN A 42 6.65 -6.29 -7.29
N GLY A 43 7.39 -7.21 -7.90
CA GLY A 43 8.33 -8.09 -7.18
C GLY A 43 9.53 -7.37 -6.57
N LEU A 44 9.95 -6.22 -7.12
CA LEU A 44 11.08 -5.45 -6.57
C LEU A 44 10.72 -4.84 -5.22
N GLU A 45 9.48 -4.38 -5.05
CA GLU A 45 8.99 -3.87 -3.77
C GLU A 45 8.95 -4.97 -2.70
N ILE A 46 8.56 -6.19 -3.08
CA ILE A 46 8.61 -7.35 -2.19
C ILE A 46 10.06 -7.65 -1.78
N ALA A 47 10.97 -7.73 -2.76
CA ALA A 47 12.37 -8.01 -2.52
C ALA A 47 13.04 -6.96 -1.63
N GLN A 48 12.74 -5.68 -1.84
CA GLN A 48 13.25 -4.60 -1.01
C GLN A 48 12.69 -4.70 0.41
N TYR A 49 11.38 -4.87 0.55
CA TYR A 49 10.72 -4.98 1.87
C TYR A 49 11.28 -6.14 2.69
N THR A 50 11.46 -7.31 2.07
CA THR A 50 12.04 -8.47 2.77
C THR A 50 13.52 -8.31 3.06
N ALA A 51 14.29 -7.68 2.16
CA ALA A 51 15.71 -7.39 2.40
C ALA A 51 15.92 -6.44 3.58
N ASP A 52 15.05 -5.43 3.73
CA ASP A 52 15.12 -4.49 4.85
C ASP A 52 14.78 -5.17 6.18
N ILE A 53 13.78 -6.07 6.20
CA ILE A 53 13.47 -6.88 7.39
C ILE A 53 14.66 -7.78 7.74
N MET A 54 15.20 -8.53 6.79
CA MET A 54 16.34 -9.41 7.05
C MET A 54 17.54 -8.66 7.61
N ARG A 55 17.87 -7.47 7.07
CA ARG A 55 18.97 -6.66 7.60
C ARG A 55 18.73 -6.22 9.03
N LYS A 56 17.52 -5.76 9.32
CA LYS A 56 17.13 -5.40 10.68
C LYS A 56 17.23 -6.60 11.63
N ASP A 57 16.72 -7.75 11.22
CA ASP A 57 16.77 -8.97 12.03
C ASP A 57 18.22 -9.43 12.28
N MET A 58 19.11 -9.29 11.29
CA MET A 58 20.54 -9.57 11.45
C MET A 58 21.22 -8.60 12.43
N GLU A 59 20.91 -7.30 12.34
CA GLU A 59 21.43 -6.29 13.28
C GLU A 59 20.95 -6.54 14.72
N GLU A 60 19.66 -6.93 14.88
CA GLU A 60 19.09 -7.28 16.18
C GLU A 60 19.75 -8.54 16.76
N TYR A 61 19.97 -9.56 15.92
CA TYR A 61 20.65 -10.79 16.34
C TYR A 61 22.13 -10.57 16.70
N ASP A 62 22.85 -9.75 15.91
CA ASP A 62 24.23 -9.38 16.22
C ASP A 62 24.33 -8.63 17.56
N ALA A 63 23.30 -7.87 17.93
CA ALA A 63 23.22 -7.16 19.20
C ALA A 63 22.81 -8.07 20.38
N ASP A 64 21.86 -8.98 20.17
CA ASP A 64 21.37 -9.95 21.15
C ASP A 64 20.96 -11.28 20.46
N PRO A 65 21.76 -12.35 20.60
CA PRO A 65 21.48 -13.63 19.96
C PRO A 65 20.36 -14.48 20.60
N SER A 66 19.73 -14.02 21.69
CA SER A 66 18.86 -14.82 22.57
C SER A 66 17.35 -14.69 22.34
#